data_AF-A0A415JVE6-F1
#
_entry.id   AF-A0A415JVE6-F1
#
_cell.length_a   1.000
_cell.length_b   1.000
_cell.length_c   1.000
_cell.angle_alpha   90.00
_cell.angle_beta   90.00
_cell.angle_gamma   90.00
#
_symmetry.space_group_name_H-M   'P 1'
#
loop_
_entity.id
_entity.type
_entity.pdbx_description
1 polymer ?
#
loop_
_entity_poly.entity_id
_entity_poly.type
_entity_poly.pdbx_seq_one_letter_code
_entity_poly.pdbx_strand_id
1 'polypeptide(L)'
;PFYHIQRRVDETGEVFGDGSHIIYVNGRYEGNDDIGRMMRDFHQCRPEQIKSEALSKAVAYYKEKEGRGAMSEAVRQYAMEYAKEYAKEYAKEYGEEQKEEGILQGKNNMLYSLVSKGRLKIDVAAEEANVSLGEFEKSMEEAGYKIPELV
;
A
#
# COMPACT_ATOMS: atom_id res chain seq x y z
N PRO A 1 8.67 -26.91 -30.83
CA PRO A 1 7.84 -26.44 -31.96
C PRO A 1 7.73 -24.91 -31.92
N PHE A 2 7.57 -24.28 -33.07
CA PHE A 2 7.26 -22.85 -33.16
C PHE A 2 6.19 -22.62 -34.23
N TYR A 3 5.45 -21.52 -34.09
CA TYR A 3 4.27 -21.21 -34.88
C TYR A 3 4.35 -19.77 -35.38
N HIS A 4 4.13 -19.56 -36.68
CA HIS A 4 3.99 -18.23 -37.25
C HIS A 4 2.52 -17.82 -37.20
N ILE A 5 2.28 -16.63 -36.67
CA ILE A 5 0.95 -16.02 -36.64
C ILE A 5 1.00 -14.74 -37.47
N GLN A 6 -0.03 -14.55 -38.30
CA GLN A 6 -0.20 -13.37 -39.14
C GLN A 6 -1.47 -12.64 -38.73
N ARG A 7 -1.38 -11.31 -38.63
CA ARG A 7 -2.53 -10.43 -38.44
C ARG A 7 -3.24 -10.26 -39.78
N ARG A 8 -4.57 -10.24 -39.74
CA ARG A 8 -5.44 -10.02 -40.91
C ARG A 8 -6.42 -8.89 -40.61
N VAL A 9 -6.87 -8.22 -41.66
CA VAL A 9 -7.97 -7.27 -41.62
C VAL A 9 -9.27 -8.06 -41.64
N ASP A 10 -10.15 -7.85 -40.67
CA ASP A 10 -11.34 -8.69 -40.50
C ASP A 10 -12.33 -8.52 -41.67
N GLU A 11 -12.43 -7.31 -42.24
CA GLU A 11 -13.34 -6.99 -43.33
C GLU A 11 -12.91 -7.58 -44.68
N THR A 12 -11.60 -7.65 -44.96
CA THR A 12 -11.08 -8.11 -46.25
C THR A 12 -10.44 -9.49 -46.19
N GLY A 13 -10.13 -9.99 -45.00
CA GLY A 13 -9.37 -11.23 -44.79
C GLY A 13 -7.90 -11.16 -45.24
N GLU A 14 -7.47 -10.01 -45.75
CA GLU A 14 -6.11 -9.78 -46.24
C GLU A 14 -5.12 -9.66 -45.08
N VAL A 15 -3.86 -9.99 -45.35
CA VAL A 15 -2.80 -9.86 -44.36
C VAL A 15 -2.53 -8.37 -44.13
N PHE A 16 -2.46 -7.95 -42.86
CA PHE A 16 -2.29 -6.55 -42.48
C PHE A 16 -0.99 -5.93 -43.04
N GLY A 17 0.09 -6.73 -43.14
CA GLY A 17 1.28 -6.36 -43.91
C GLY A 17 2.14 -5.25 -43.30
N ASP A 18 2.07 -5.01 -42.00
CA ASP A 18 2.80 -3.96 -41.28
C ASP A 18 4.31 -4.23 -41.08
N GLY A 19 4.84 -5.29 -41.70
CA GLY A 19 6.22 -5.73 -41.51
C GLY A 19 6.50 -6.38 -40.15
N SER A 20 5.51 -6.49 -39.27
CA SER A 20 5.64 -7.20 -38.01
C SER A 20 5.32 -8.68 -38.17
N HIS A 21 6.09 -9.53 -37.49
CA HIS A 21 5.90 -10.97 -37.50
C HIS A 21 5.79 -11.48 -36.07
N ILE A 22 4.75 -12.25 -35.80
CA ILE A 22 4.51 -12.84 -34.48
C ILE A 22 4.88 -14.32 -34.55
N ILE A 23 5.85 -14.74 -33.75
CA ILE A 23 6.29 -16.13 -33.68
C ILE A 23 6.12 -16.62 -32.25
N TYR A 24 5.31 -17.65 -32.06
CA TYR A 24 5.18 -18.34 -30.78
C TYR A 24 6.15 -19.51 -30.77
N VAL A 25 7.09 -19.49 -29.82
CA VAL A 25 8.12 -20.52 -29.69
C VAL A 25 7.93 -21.23 -28.35
N ASN A 26 7.97 -22.56 -28.36
CA ASN A 26 8.00 -23.32 -27.11
C ASN A 26 9.30 -23.02 -26.35
N GLY A 27 9.20 -22.68 -25.05
CA GLY A 27 10.37 -22.40 -24.19
C GLY A 27 11.44 -23.49 -24.20
N ARG A 28 11.06 -24.76 -24.39
CA ARG A 28 11.99 -25.91 -24.48
C ARG A 28 12.49 -26.20 -25.90
N TYR A 29 12.35 -25.26 -26.82
CA TYR A 29 12.80 -25.46 -28.20
C TYR A 29 14.33 -25.40 -28.31
N GLU A 30 14.92 -26.51 -28.77
CA GLU A 30 16.37 -26.67 -28.89
C GLU A 30 16.83 -26.89 -30.35
N GLY A 31 16.12 -26.30 -31.31
CA GLY A 31 16.46 -26.42 -32.74
C GLY A 31 17.91 -26.00 -33.08
N ASN A 32 18.42 -26.49 -34.20
CA ASN A 32 19.73 -26.07 -34.74
C ASN A 32 19.62 -24.89 -35.74
N ASP A 33 18.48 -24.22 -35.77
CA ASP A 33 18.18 -23.06 -36.59
C ASP A 33 18.47 -21.75 -35.84
N ASP A 34 18.18 -20.62 -36.49
CA ASP A 34 18.34 -19.29 -35.88
C ASP A 34 17.44 -19.10 -34.65
N ILE A 35 16.21 -19.61 -34.67
CA ILE A 35 15.30 -19.56 -33.52
C ILE A 35 15.90 -20.34 -32.35
N GLY A 36 16.43 -21.53 -32.58
CA GLY A 36 17.07 -22.33 -31.54
C GLY A 36 18.37 -21.71 -31.03
N ARG A 37 19.15 -21.02 -31.88
CA ARG A 37 20.29 -20.20 -31.43
C ARG A 37 19.83 -19.06 -30.52
N MET A 38 18.79 -18.34 -30.91
CA MET A 38 18.21 -17.25 -30.14
C MET A 38 17.65 -17.75 -28.79
N MET A 39 16.92 -18.87 -28.79
CA MET A 39 16.42 -19.48 -27.56
C MET A 39 17.55 -19.92 -26.63
N ARG A 40 18.65 -20.46 -27.16
CA ARG A 40 19.84 -20.79 -26.35
C ARG A 40 20.43 -19.56 -25.68
N ASP A 41 20.53 -18.44 -26.40
CA ASP A 41 21.01 -17.16 -25.89
C ASP A 41 20.11 -16.63 -24.76
N PHE A 42 18.78 -16.71 -24.91
CA PHE A 42 17.83 -16.31 -23.86
C PHE A 42 17.93 -17.16 -22.58
N HIS A 43 18.35 -18.42 -22.68
CA HIS A 43 18.60 -19.27 -21.51
C HIS A 43 19.95 -19.02 -20.84
N GLN A 44 20.88 -18.30 -21.47
CA GLN A 44 22.18 -18.03 -20.86
C GLN A 44 22.08 -16.96 -19.78
N CYS A 45 22.69 -17.25 -18.63
CA CYS A 45 22.79 -16.29 -17.54
C CYS A 45 24.06 -15.43 -17.65
N ARG A 46 25.10 -15.88 -18.34
CA ARG A 46 26.38 -15.17 -18.40
C ARG A 46 26.49 -14.41 -19.72
N PRO A 47 26.79 -13.09 -19.70
CA PRO A 47 26.84 -12.32 -20.93
C PRO A 47 27.90 -12.84 -21.90
N GLU A 48 28.99 -13.45 -21.41
CA GLU A 48 30.05 -14.04 -22.23
C GLU A 48 29.61 -15.32 -22.97
N GLN A 49 28.51 -15.94 -22.54
CA GLN A 49 27.95 -17.15 -23.15
C GLN A 49 26.87 -16.83 -24.20
N ILE A 50 26.43 -15.56 -24.27
CA ILE A 50 25.42 -15.09 -25.22
C ILE A 50 26.11 -14.71 -26.53
N LYS A 51 25.65 -15.29 -27.65
CA LYS A 51 26.21 -15.01 -28.98
C LYS A 51 25.71 -13.70 -29.56
N SER A 52 24.46 -13.33 -29.29
CA SER A 52 23.90 -12.03 -29.66
C SER A 52 24.61 -10.90 -28.92
N GLU A 53 25.35 -10.08 -29.65
CA GLU A 53 26.12 -8.96 -29.08
C GLU A 53 25.21 -7.95 -28.35
N ALA A 54 24.06 -7.62 -28.93
CA ALA A 54 23.11 -6.70 -28.32
C ALA A 54 22.56 -7.24 -26.99
N LEU A 55 22.18 -8.52 -26.96
CA LEU A 55 21.67 -9.15 -25.75
C LEU A 55 22.77 -9.33 -24.70
N SER A 56 23.98 -9.69 -25.12
CA SER A 56 25.16 -9.81 -24.25
C SER A 56 25.45 -8.48 -23.53
N LYS A 57 25.50 -7.36 -24.26
CA LYS A 57 25.70 -6.03 -23.69
C LYS A 57 24.59 -5.64 -22.72
N ALA A 58 23.33 -5.90 -23.07
CA ALA A 58 22.20 -5.61 -22.19
C ALA A 58 22.27 -6.42 -20.88
N VAL A 59 22.54 -7.73 -20.98
CA VAL A 59 22.67 -8.62 -19.82
C VAL A 59 23.87 -8.23 -18.96
N ALA A 60 25.00 -7.84 -19.55
CA ALA A 60 26.16 -7.33 -18.82
C ALA A 60 25.80 -6.08 -18.01
N TYR A 61 25.21 -5.08 -18.66
CA TYR A 61 24.80 -3.83 -18.03
C TYR A 61 23.90 -4.04 -16.81
N TYR A 62 22.84 -4.86 -16.95
CA TYR A 62 21.92 -5.13 -15.84
C TYR A 62 22.54 -5.97 -14.72
N LYS A 63 23.59 -6.75 -15.01
CA LYS A 63 24.30 -7.55 -14.01
C LYS A 63 25.44 -6.80 -13.33
N GLU A 64 25.92 -5.71 -13.90
CA GLU A 64 26.92 -4.82 -13.34
C GLU A 64 26.33 -3.86 -12.27
N LYS A 65 27.21 -3.16 -11.55
CA LYS A 65 26.82 -2.34 -10.38
C LYS A 65 25.82 -1.24 -10.74
N GLU A 66 25.95 -0.64 -11.92
CA GLU A 66 25.09 0.46 -12.37
C GLU A 66 23.66 -0.02 -12.66
N GLY A 67 23.49 -1.11 -13.41
CA GLY A 67 22.17 -1.68 -13.68
C GLY A 67 21.48 -2.25 -12.44
N ARG A 68 22.25 -2.83 -11.50
CA ARG A 68 21.72 -3.24 -10.18
C ARG A 68 21.28 -2.04 -9.34
N GLY A 69 22.04 -0.94 -9.39
CA GLY A 69 21.73 0.30 -8.69
C GLY A 69 20.39 0.88 -9.13
N ALA A 70 20.17 1.00 -10.44
CA ALA A 70 18.91 1.48 -11.00
C ALA A 70 17.70 0.63 -10.59
N MET A 71 17.84 -0.71 -10.62
CA MET A 71 16.76 -1.62 -10.20
C MET A 71 16.49 -1.53 -8.68
N SER A 72 17.54 -1.38 -7.87
CA SER A 72 17.41 -1.22 -6.41
C SER A 72 16.79 0.11 -6.02
N GLU A 73 16.97 1.17 -6.82
CA GLU A 73 16.42 2.49 -6.55
C GLU A 73 14.89 2.52 -6.73
N ALA A 74 14.37 1.89 -7.79
CA ALA A 74 12.93 1.79 -8.01
C ALA A 74 12.22 1.06 -6.85
N VAL A 75 12.79 -0.05 -6.39
CA VAL A 75 12.26 -0.80 -5.23
C VAL A 75 12.34 0.04 -3.95
N ARG A 76 13.43 0.80 -3.75
CA ARG A 76 13.60 1.66 -2.58
C ARG A 76 12.60 2.82 -2.58
N GLN A 77 12.35 3.43 -3.73
CA GLN A 77 11.37 4.52 -3.88
C GLN A 77 9.97 4.02 -3.55
N TYR A 78 9.56 2.88 -4.11
CA TYR A 78 8.28 2.25 -3.80
C TYR A 78 8.12 1.95 -2.30
N ALA A 79 9.14 1.36 -1.66
CA ALA A 79 9.11 1.08 -0.22
C ALA A 79 9.02 2.37 0.63
N MET A 80 9.70 3.43 0.21
CA MET A 80 9.68 4.72 0.91
C MET A 80 8.32 5.43 0.78
N GLU A 81 7.69 5.37 -0.39
CA GLU A 81 6.34 5.92 -0.60
C GLU A 81 5.32 5.17 0.25
N TYR A 82 5.36 3.84 0.24
CA TYR A 82 4.49 3.01 1.06
C TYR A 82 4.62 3.33 2.56
N ALA A 83 5.86 3.44 3.06
CA ALA A 83 6.10 3.81 4.46
C ALA A 83 5.59 5.22 4.81
N LYS A 84 5.70 6.18 3.88
CA LYS A 84 5.19 7.55 4.07
C LYS A 84 3.66 7.59 4.10
N GLU A 85 2.98 6.85 3.22
CA GLU A 85 1.52 6.77 3.24
C GLU A 85 1.02 6.12 4.52
N TYR A 86 1.63 5.00 4.92
CA TYR A 86 1.28 4.31 6.16
C TYR A 86 1.43 5.23 7.39
N ALA A 87 2.54 5.97 7.48
CA ALA A 87 2.76 6.91 8.58
C ALA A 87 1.75 8.07 8.59
N LYS A 88 1.31 8.53 7.41
CA LYS A 88 0.28 9.59 7.30
C LYS A 88 -1.10 9.09 7.73
N GLU A 89 -1.50 7.89 7.31
CA GLU A 89 -2.78 7.30 7.72
C GLU A 89 -2.82 7.09 9.22
N TYR A 90 -1.76 6.50 9.79
CA TYR A 90 -1.64 6.35 11.24
C TYR A 90 -1.71 7.69 11.98
N ALA A 91 -0.97 8.71 11.53
CA ALA A 91 -1.01 10.02 12.18
C ALA A 91 -2.39 10.68 12.11
N LYS A 92 -3.17 10.41 11.06
CA LYS A 92 -4.52 10.94 10.90
C LYS A 92 -5.51 10.22 11.81
N GLU A 93 -5.48 8.89 11.85
CA GLU A 93 -6.35 8.07 12.69
C GLU A 93 -6.14 8.40 14.17
N TYR A 94 -4.89 8.37 14.64
CA TYR A 94 -4.56 8.75 16.02
C TYR A 94 -4.89 10.22 16.32
N GLY A 95 -4.73 11.13 15.34
CA GLY A 95 -5.08 12.54 15.50
C GLY A 95 -6.59 12.79 15.63
N GLU A 96 -7.41 12.00 14.92
CA GLU A 96 -8.87 12.07 14.98
C GLU A 96 -9.39 11.47 16.29
N GLU A 97 -8.89 10.30 16.71
CA GLU A 97 -9.24 9.69 18.00
C GLU A 97 -8.88 10.59 19.19
N GLN A 98 -7.66 11.13 19.23
CA GLN A 98 -7.22 12.05 20.30
C GLN A 98 -8.11 13.31 20.36
N LYS A 99 -8.57 13.79 19.20
CA LYS A 99 -9.44 14.97 19.14
C LYS A 99 -10.84 14.67 19.67
N GLU A 100 -11.40 13.51 19.33
CA GLU A 100 -12.70 13.07 19.87
C GLU A 100 -12.63 12.82 21.37
N GLU A 101 -11.60 12.11 21.85
CA GLU A 101 -11.36 11.91 23.28
C GLU A 101 -11.21 13.23 24.02
N GLY A 102 -10.45 14.19 23.47
CA GLY A 102 -10.28 15.52 24.06
C GLY A 102 -11.59 16.31 24.13
N ILE A 103 -12.45 16.23 23.11
CA ILE A 103 -13.77 16.88 23.12
C ILE A 103 -14.67 16.23 24.18
N LEU A 104 -14.70 14.90 24.26
CA LEU A 104 -15.50 14.17 25.23
C LEU A 104 -15.05 14.44 26.67
N GLN A 105 -13.74 14.41 26.92
CA GLN A 105 -13.16 14.80 28.21
C GLN A 105 -13.52 16.25 28.57
N GLY A 106 -13.47 17.17 27.61
CA GLY A 106 -13.88 18.57 27.82
C GLY A 106 -15.36 18.70 28.23
N LYS A 107 -16.25 17.96 27.56
CA LYS A 107 -17.68 17.90 27.91
C LYS A 107 -17.91 17.32 29.31
N ASN A 108 -17.26 16.21 29.63
CA ASN A 108 -17.41 15.56 30.94
C ASN A 108 -16.90 16.46 32.08
N ASN A 109 -15.75 17.12 31.90
CA ASN A 109 -15.23 18.09 32.87
C ASN A 109 -16.20 19.26 33.11
N MET A 110 -16.91 19.71 32.05
CA MET A 110 -17.95 20.74 32.20
C MET A 110 -19.12 20.23 33.04
N LEU A 111 -19.60 19.01 32.78
CA LEU A 111 -20.67 18.38 33.56
C LEU A 111 -20.26 18.19 35.03
N TYR A 112 -19.05 17.67 35.30
CA TYR A 112 -18.50 17.56 36.65
C TYR A 112 -18.48 18.92 37.37
N SER A 113 -18.04 19.98 36.69
CA SER A 113 -18.02 21.33 37.25
C SER A 113 -19.43 21.84 37.61
N LEU A 114 -20.43 21.55 36.78
CA LEU A 114 -21.82 21.96 37.01
C LEU A 114 -22.46 21.20 38.18
N VAL A 115 -22.19 19.89 38.28
CA VAL A 115 -22.65 19.03 39.37
C VAL A 115 -21.98 19.44 40.69
N SER A 116 -20.65 19.60 40.73
CA SER A 116 -19.95 20.06 41.94
C SER A 116 -20.41 21.45 42.43
N LYS A 117 -20.89 22.31 41.53
CA LYS A 117 -21.43 23.64 41.88
C LYS A 117 -22.91 23.59 42.29
N GLY A 118 -23.53 22.41 42.31
CA GLY A 118 -24.96 22.23 42.62
C GLY A 118 -25.90 22.85 41.59
N ARG A 119 -25.42 23.13 40.38
CA ARG A 119 -26.20 23.74 39.29
C ARG A 119 -26.90 22.72 38.41
N LEU A 120 -26.46 21.47 38.47
CA LEU A 120 -27.01 20.35 37.73
C LEU A 120 -27.10 19.16 38.68
N LYS A 121 -28.19 18.41 38.61
CA LYS A 121 -28.31 17.18 39.37
C LYS A 121 -27.46 16.08 38.73
N ILE A 122 -26.92 15.19 39.55
CA ILE A 122 -25.97 14.18 39.12
C ILE A 122 -26.60 13.09 38.22
N ASP A 123 -27.88 12.79 38.40
CA ASP A 123 -28.69 11.93 37.54
C ASP A 123 -28.80 12.49 36.11
N VAL A 124 -29.16 13.77 35.98
CA VAL A 124 -29.26 14.45 34.68
C VAL A 124 -27.89 14.55 34.00
N ALA A 125 -26.83 14.76 34.77
CA ALA A 125 -25.47 14.81 34.24
C ALA A 125 -24.97 13.45 33.74
N ALA A 126 -25.33 12.35 34.43
CA ALA A 126 -25.01 10.99 34.00
C ALA A 126 -25.77 10.61 32.72
N GLU A 127 -27.04 11.00 32.60
CA GLU A 127 -27.83 10.82 31.37
C GLU A 127 -27.23 11.60 30.18
N GLU A 128 -26.84 12.87 30.37
CA GLU A 128 -26.19 13.68 29.32
C GLU A 128 -24.81 13.17 28.91
N ALA A 129 -24.08 12.55 29.84
CA ALA A 129 -22.83 11.85 29.55
C ALA A 129 -23.05 10.44 28.96
N ASN A 130 -24.31 9.98 28.88
CA ASN A 130 -24.72 8.66 28.41
C ASN A 130 -24.01 7.49 29.13
N VAL A 131 -23.82 7.62 30.44
CA VAL A 131 -23.21 6.62 31.32
C VAL A 131 -24.11 6.34 32.52
N SER A 132 -23.87 5.26 33.25
CA SER A 132 -24.61 5.02 34.49
C SER A 132 -24.22 6.03 35.58
N LEU A 133 -25.12 6.27 36.54
CA LEU A 133 -24.87 7.15 37.69
C LEU A 133 -23.57 6.78 38.43
N GLY A 134 -23.37 5.49 38.71
CA GLY A 134 -22.19 5.02 39.44
C GLY A 134 -20.89 5.14 38.64
N GLU A 135 -20.94 5.00 37.31
CA GLU A 135 -19.79 5.26 36.45
C GLU A 135 -19.45 6.76 36.40
N PHE A 136 -20.47 7.60 36.33
CA PHE A 136 -20.31 9.06 36.33
C PHE A 136 -19.71 9.56 37.66
N GLU A 137 -20.22 9.09 38.80
CA GLU A 137 -19.68 9.39 40.14
C GLU A 137 -18.21 9.01 40.25
N LYS A 138 -17.86 7.80 39.80
CA LYS A 138 -16.48 7.30 39.81
C LYS A 138 -15.56 8.15 38.92
N SER A 139 -15.97 8.45 37.69
CA SER A 139 -15.17 9.28 36.78
C SER A 139 -15.02 10.72 37.27
N MET A 140 -16.02 11.25 37.96
CA MET A 140 -15.99 12.56 38.59
C MET A 140 -15.03 12.60 39.79
N GLU A 141 -15.02 11.55 40.62
CA GLU A 141 -14.09 11.37 41.74
C GLU A 141 -12.63 11.20 41.26
N GLU A 142 -12.40 10.36 40.25
CA GLU A 142 -11.09 10.15 39.63
C GLU A 142 -10.53 11.44 39.02
N ALA A 143 -11.40 12.31 38.50
CA ALA A 143 -11.05 13.65 38.00
C ALA A 143 -10.88 14.71 39.11
N GLY A 144 -11.08 14.34 40.38
CA GLY A 144 -10.87 15.21 41.55
C GLY A 144 -12.00 16.20 41.85
N TYR A 145 -13.20 15.98 41.29
CA TYR A 145 -14.37 16.83 41.53
C TYR A 145 -15.15 16.35 42.75
N LYS A 146 -15.81 17.29 43.46
CA LYS A 146 -16.61 16.98 44.65
C LYS A 146 -17.96 16.39 44.24
N ILE A 147 -18.25 15.17 44.68
CA ILE A 147 -19.57 14.55 44.57
C ILE A 147 -20.52 15.25 45.57
N PRO A 148 -21.64 15.84 45.12
CA PRO A 148 -22.65 16.40 46.02
C PRO A 148 -23.27 15.30 46.90
N GLU A 149 -23.42 15.55 48.20
CA GLU A 149 -24.13 14.61 49.08
C GLU A 149 -25.59 14.48 48.64
N LEU A 150 -26.06 13.23 48.48
CA LEU A 150 -27.46 12.90 48.25
C LEU A 150 -28.27 13.33 49.48
N VAL A 151 -28.96 14.47 49.39
CA VAL A 151 -29.98 14.91 50.36
C VAL A 151 -31.35 14.41 49.94
#